data_AF-A0A2E4IVI5-F1
#
_entry.id   AF-A0A2E4IVI5-F1
#
_cell.length_a   1.000
_cell.length_b   1.000
_cell.length_c   1.000
_cell.angle_alpha   90.00
_cell.angle_beta   90.00
_cell.angle_gamma   90.00
#
_symmetry.space_group_name_H-M   'P 1'
#
loop_
_entity.id
_entity.type
_entity.pdbx_description
1 polymer ?
#
loop_
_entity_poly.entity_id
_entity_poly.type
_entity_poly.pdbx_seq_one_letter_code
_entity_poly.pdbx_strand_id
1 'polypeptide(L)'
;MVSWDMMSAMNYETGDMPDSLEALNYQLVEVAGFIVPLDDFDFDYVKEFLLVPDPMSCIHFPPPPPNQMIHVKMKRKIPLDMDYRGVAIQGTLIVTEPEKGLFSYELAGISAEEAEIDYEDPFIEFDEYKLDESDLEGSFLEDSFSEL
;
A
#
# COMPACT_ATOMS: atom_id res chain seq x y z
N MET A 1 12.40 -10.27 -8.34
CA MET A 1 11.20 -9.72 -7.68
C MET A 1 10.77 -10.67 -6.59
N VAL A 2 10.51 -10.15 -5.41
CA VAL A 2 10.03 -10.87 -4.24
C VAL A 2 8.51 -10.77 -4.23
N SER A 3 7.81 -11.90 -4.04
CA SER A 3 6.35 -11.95 -4.00
C SER A 3 5.82 -11.98 -2.58
N TRP A 4 4.58 -11.52 -2.41
CA TRP A 4 3.86 -11.57 -1.14
C TRP A 4 3.62 -13.01 -0.65
N ASP A 5 3.35 -13.95 -1.57
CA ASP A 5 3.22 -15.38 -1.23
C ASP A 5 4.49 -15.97 -0.61
N MET A 6 5.65 -15.50 -1.07
CA MET A 6 6.91 -15.97 -0.51
C MET A 6 7.12 -15.41 0.91
N MET A 7 6.78 -14.13 1.13
CA MET A 7 6.91 -13.49 2.44
C MET A 7 5.88 -13.99 3.46
N SER A 8 4.67 -14.32 3.01
CA SER A 8 3.62 -14.87 3.89
C SER A 8 3.97 -16.26 4.45
N ALA A 9 4.95 -16.95 3.85
CA ALA A 9 5.43 -18.24 4.32
C ALA A 9 6.24 -18.17 5.64
N MET A 10 6.69 -16.98 6.06
CA MET A 10 7.29 -16.81 7.39
C MET A 10 6.22 -16.95 8.47
N ASN A 11 6.47 -17.80 9.46
CA ASN A 11 5.72 -17.77 10.71
C ASN A 11 6.14 -16.53 11.51
N TYR A 12 5.26 -15.54 11.61
CA TYR A 12 5.57 -14.27 12.28
C TYR A 12 5.65 -14.38 13.81
N GLU A 13 5.22 -15.50 14.41
CA GLU A 13 5.33 -15.75 15.86
C GLU A 13 6.67 -16.38 16.22
N THR A 14 7.14 -17.35 15.42
CA THR A 14 8.36 -18.12 15.69
C THR A 14 9.57 -17.63 14.92
N GLY A 15 9.36 -16.96 13.79
CA GLY A 15 10.41 -16.56 12.85
C GLY A 15 10.82 -17.67 11.89
N ASP A 16 10.19 -18.85 11.96
CA ASP A 16 10.49 -19.95 11.03
C ASP A 16 10.07 -19.57 9.61
N MET A 17 10.95 -19.81 8.64
CA MET A 17 10.68 -19.52 7.23
C MET A 17 11.46 -20.45 6.30
N PRO A 18 11.08 -20.56 5.02
CA PRO A 18 11.86 -21.30 4.04
C PRO A 18 13.26 -20.68 3.83
N ASP A 19 14.29 -21.52 3.62
CA ASP A 19 15.67 -21.09 3.33
C ASP A 19 15.73 -20.06 2.18
N SER A 20 14.84 -20.19 1.19
CA SER A 20 14.75 -19.25 0.06
C SER A 20 14.35 -17.84 0.47
N LEU A 21 13.52 -17.70 1.51
CA LEU A 21 13.14 -16.41 2.06
C LEU A 21 14.21 -15.88 3.01
N GLU A 22 14.77 -16.74 3.87
CA GLU A 22 15.86 -16.37 4.79
C GLU A 22 17.07 -15.83 4.01
N ALA A 23 17.40 -16.44 2.86
CA ALA A 23 18.50 -16.02 1.99
C ALA A 23 18.34 -14.60 1.41
N LEU A 24 17.15 -14.00 1.48
CA LEU A 24 16.88 -12.64 1.03
C LEU A 24 17.20 -11.58 2.09
N ASN A 25 17.46 -11.98 3.34
CA ASN A 25 17.83 -11.05 4.39
C ASN A 25 19.14 -10.33 4.01
N TYR A 26 19.13 -9.00 4.15
CA TYR A 26 20.18 -8.08 3.70
C TYR A 26 20.48 -8.07 2.21
N GLN A 27 19.63 -8.69 1.37
CA GLN A 27 19.81 -8.66 -0.09
C GLN A 27 19.08 -7.47 -0.70
N LEU A 28 19.57 -7.05 -1.88
CA LEU A 28 18.86 -6.12 -2.74
C LEU A 28 17.68 -6.85 -3.39
N VAL A 29 16.48 -6.38 -3.12
CA VAL A 29 15.23 -6.94 -3.63
C VAL A 29 14.38 -5.86 -4.27
N GLU A 30 13.35 -6.31 -4.96
CA GLU A 30 12.28 -5.48 -5.49
C GLU A 30 10.95 -6.12 -5.10
N VAL A 31 10.06 -5.31 -4.53
CA VAL A 31 8.73 -5.73 -4.07
C VAL A 31 7.72 -4.75 -4.65
N ALA A 32 6.68 -5.28 -5.32
CA ALA A 32 5.54 -4.49 -5.76
C ALA A 32 4.43 -4.52 -4.71
N GLY A 33 3.77 -3.40 -4.45
CA GLY A 33 2.63 -3.31 -3.53
C GLY A 33 2.01 -1.92 -3.54
N PHE A 34 1.20 -1.63 -2.53
CA PHE A 34 0.48 -0.37 -2.37
C PHE A 34 1.03 0.40 -1.16
N ILE A 35 1.05 1.73 -1.25
CA ILE A 35 1.58 2.61 -0.20
C ILE A 35 0.48 2.91 0.81
N VAL A 36 0.78 2.69 2.09
CA VAL A 36 0.00 3.20 3.22
C VAL A 36 0.86 4.21 3.98
N PRO A 37 0.59 5.52 3.84
CA PRO A 37 1.33 6.56 4.55
C PRO A 37 1.25 6.38 6.07
N LEU A 38 2.37 6.60 6.76
CA LEU A 38 2.41 6.61 8.23
C LEU A 38 2.29 8.02 8.82
N ASP A 39 2.40 9.04 7.98
CA ASP A 39 2.33 10.45 8.34
C ASP A 39 1.29 11.15 7.48
N ASP A 40 0.35 11.86 8.11
CA ASP A 40 -0.81 12.52 7.48
C ASP A 40 -0.50 13.97 7.07
N PHE A 41 0.74 14.47 7.26
CA PHE A 41 1.06 15.89 7.10
C PHE A 41 1.53 16.31 5.69
N ASP A 42 1.89 15.38 4.80
CA ASP A 42 2.39 15.68 3.44
C ASP A 42 1.63 14.83 2.40
N PHE A 43 0.78 15.50 1.61
CA PHE A 43 -0.07 14.84 0.61
C PHE A 43 0.61 14.66 -0.74
N ASP A 44 1.77 15.28 -0.97
CA ASP A 44 2.44 15.24 -2.27
C ASP A 44 3.55 14.18 -2.29
N TYR A 45 4.21 13.95 -1.15
CA TYR A 45 5.37 13.07 -1.07
C TYR A 45 5.46 12.28 0.23
N VAL A 46 5.95 11.05 0.12
CA VAL A 46 6.19 10.16 1.26
C VAL A 46 7.65 9.71 1.33
N LYS A 47 8.15 9.46 2.55
CA LYS A 47 9.50 8.92 2.80
C LYS A 47 9.49 7.66 3.65
N GLU A 48 8.48 7.50 4.49
CA GLU A 48 8.32 6.39 5.41
C GLU A 48 6.85 5.96 5.38
N PHE A 49 6.61 4.70 5.08
CA PHE A 49 5.28 4.16 4.81
C PHE A 49 5.27 2.64 5.03
N LEU A 50 4.07 2.05 5.06
CA LEU A 50 3.92 0.61 4.92
C LEU A 50 3.66 0.28 3.46
N LEU A 51 4.37 -0.72 2.94
CA LEU A 51 4.03 -1.36 1.68
C LEU A 51 3.18 -2.59 2.00
N VAL A 52 2.07 -2.75 1.29
CA VAL A 52 1.08 -3.82 1.50
C VAL A 52 0.73 -4.52 0.18
N PRO A 53 0.25 -5.78 0.21
CA PRO A 53 -0.12 -6.52 -1.01
C PRO A 53 -1.35 -5.97 -1.71
N ASP A 54 -2.28 -5.39 -0.95
CA ASP A 54 -3.54 -4.86 -1.43
C ASP A 54 -3.90 -3.57 -0.67
N PRO A 55 -4.55 -2.59 -1.32
CA PRO A 55 -4.89 -1.32 -0.68
C PRO A 55 -5.93 -1.46 0.43
N MET A 56 -6.63 -2.59 0.53
CA MET A 56 -7.68 -2.84 1.52
C MET A 56 -7.14 -3.41 2.84
N SER A 57 -5.88 -3.81 2.87
CA SER A 57 -5.21 -4.39 4.03
C SER A 57 -5.33 -3.53 5.29
N CYS A 58 -5.43 -2.21 5.19
CA CYS A 58 -5.37 -1.31 6.35
C CYS A 58 -6.68 -0.57 6.69
N ILE A 59 -7.77 -0.81 5.97
CA ILE A 59 -9.01 -0.02 6.14
C ILE A 59 -9.96 -0.59 7.23
N HIS A 60 -9.70 -1.78 7.77
CA HIS A 60 -10.53 -2.42 8.79
C HIS A 60 -9.69 -3.07 9.90
N PHE A 61 -10.27 -3.25 11.08
CA PHE A 61 -9.65 -3.96 12.20
C PHE A 61 -9.98 -5.45 12.17
N PRO A 62 -9.05 -6.33 12.60
CA PRO A 62 -7.69 -6.06 13.06
C PRO A 62 -6.73 -5.72 11.90
N PRO A 63 -5.62 -4.99 12.17
CA PRO A 63 -4.60 -4.72 11.16
C PRO A 63 -4.00 -6.02 10.61
N PRO A 64 -3.34 -5.99 9.43
CA PRO A 64 -2.73 -7.16 8.85
C PRO A 64 -1.71 -7.82 9.78
N PRO A 65 -1.49 -9.13 9.64
CA PRO A 65 -0.36 -9.82 10.23
C PRO A 65 0.99 -9.15 9.91
N PRO A 66 1.98 -9.19 10.83
CA PRO A 66 3.29 -8.55 10.63
C PRO A 66 4.07 -8.97 9.38
N ASN A 67 3.84 -10.19 8.86
CA ASN A 67 4.45 -10.73 7.66
C ASN A 67 3.70 -10.37 6.35
N GLN A 68 2.61 -9.61 6.45
CA GLN A 68 1.85 -9.10 5.30
C GLN A 68 2.06 -7.58 5.08
N MET A 69 3.04 -7.00 5.76
CA MET A 69 3.40 -5.59 5.62
C MET A 69 4.92 -5.45 5.60
N ILE A 70 5.42 -4.45 4.89
CA ILE A 70 6.83 -4.05 4.95
C ILE A 70 6.91 -2.61 5.42
N HIS A 71 7.69 -2.35 6.46
CA HIS A 71 8.02 -0.97 6.84
C HIS A 71 9.12 -0.43 5.93
N VAL A 72 8.78 0.51 5.06
CA VAL A 72 9.70 1.07 4.08
C VAL A 72 10.22 2.41 4.55
N LYS A 73 11.55 2.58 4.51
CA LYS A 73 12.23 3.86 4.70
C LYS A 73 13.04 4.21 3.46
N MET A 74 12.57 5.18 2.69
CA MET A 74 13.22 5.61 1.45
C MET A 74 14.43 6.54 1.72
N LYS A 75 15.50 6.36 0.94
CA LYS A 75 16.64 7.30 0.93
C LYS A 75 16.23 8.72 0.51
N ARG A 76 15.22 8.85 -0.35
CA ARG A 76 14.66 10.12 -0.85
C ARG A 76 13.13 10.05 -0.83
N LYS A 77 12.48 11.20 -0.71
CA LYS A 77 11.02 11.32 -0.85
C LYS A 77 10.59 10.83 -2.24
N ILE A 78 9.45 10.15 -2.31
CA ILE A 78 8.80 9.71 -3.55
C ILE A 78 7.39 10.32 -3.65
N PRO A 79 6.86 10.55 -4.86
CA PRO A 79 5.49 11.01 -5.06
C PRO A 79 4.45 10.05 -4.46
N LEU A 80 3.37 10.59 -3.87
CA LEU A 80 2.30 9.78 -3.27
C LEU A 80 1.30 9.23 -4.30
N ASP A 81 1.15 9.87 -5.46
CA ASP A 81 0.24 9.49 -6.56
C ASP A 81 0.52 8.11 -7.21
N MET A 82 1.58 7.43 -6.76
CA MET A 82 1.89 6.03 -7.08
C MET A 82 1.04 5.04 -6.26
N ASP A 83 0.34 5.51 -5.23
CA ASP A 83 -0.44 4.68 -4.30
C ASP A 83 -1.56 3.88 -4.97
N TYR A 84 -2.35 4.47 -5.88
CA TYR A 84 -3.52 3.81 -6.48
C TYR A 84 -3.17 2.76 -7.53
N ARG A 85 -2.07 2.96 -8.28
CA ARG A 85 -1.68 2.06 -9.38
C ARG A 85 -0.82 0.90 -8.88
N GLY A 86 -0.12 1.13 -7.76
CA GLY A 86 0.89 0.23 -7.23
C GLY A 86 2.28 0.78 -7.48
N VAL A 87 3.22 0.38 -6.62
CA VAL A 87 4.61 0.81 -6.66
C VAL A 87 5.54 -0.39 -6.51
N ALA A 88 6.56 -0.47 -7.36
CA ALA A 88 7.69 -1.36 -7.19
C ALA A 88 8.80 -0.63 -6.43
N ILE A 89 9.09 -1.08 -5.21
CA ILE A 89 10.17 -0.54 -4.39
C ILE A 89 11.38 -1.46 -4.50
N GLN A 90 12.50 -0.90 -4.96
CA GLN A 90 13.79 -1.55 -4.88
C GLN A 90 14.51 -1.11 -3.60
N GLY A 91 15.04 -2.05 -2.83
CA GLY A 91 15.71 -1.75 -1.56
C GLY A 91 16.40 -2.95 -0.94
N THR A 92 17.09 -2.72 0.18
CA THR A 92 17.69 -3.81 0.97
C THR A 92 16.67 -4.34 1.97
N LEU A 93 16.31 -5.62 1.84
CA LEU A 93 15.37 -6.29 2.73
C LEU A 93 16.03 -6.59 4.07
N ILE A 94 15.29 -6.37 5.15
CA ILE A 94 15.70 -6.75 6.51
C ILE A 94 14.56 -7.58 7.08
N VAL A 95 14.87 -8.82 7.42
CA VAL A 95 13.96 -9.71 8.15
C VAL A 95 14.16 -9.45 9.64
N THR A 96 13.07 -9.14 10.35
CA THR A 96 13.11 -8.84 11.79
C THR A 96 12.77 -10.10 12.59
N GLU A 97 13.25 -10.14 13.83
CA GLU A 97 12.84 -11.20 14.75
C GLU A 97 11.45 -10.88 15.33
N PRO A 98 10.57 -11.88 15.51
CA PRO A 98 9.22 -11.71 16.07
C PRO A 98 9.16 -10.90 17.37
N GLU A 99 10.15 -11.08 18.24
CA GLU A 99 10.24 -10.40 19.54
C GLU A 99 10.63 -8.92 19.47
N LYS A 100 11.06 -8.44 18.29
CA LYS A 100 11.65 -7.11 18.11
C LYS A 100 10.73 -6.07 17.48
N GLY A 101 9.55 -6.42 16.97
CA GLY A 101 8.79 -5.43 16.18
C GLY A 101 7.33 -5.72 15.88
N LEU A 102 6.68 -4.67 15.37
CA LEU A 102 5.33 -4.69 14.80
C LEU A 102 5.29 -5.28 13.38
N PHE A 103 6.45 -5.36 12.72
CA PHE A 103 6.59 -5.77 11.32
C PHE A 103 7.64 -6.87 11.24
N SER A 104 7.39 -7.90 10.44
CA SER A 104 8.38 -8.97 10.15
C SER A 104 9.43 -8.53 9.12
N TYR A 105 9.16 -7.44 8.40
CA TYR A 105 10.01 -6.94 7.32
C TYR A 105 10.19 -5.43 7.39
N GLU A 106 11.44 -5.01 7.20
CA GLU A 106 11.77 -3.63 6.86
C GLU A 106 12.48 -3.58 5.51
N LEU A 107 12.37 -2.44 4.82
CA LEU A 107 13.04 -2.21 3.55
C LEU A 107 13.73 -0.85 3.54
N ALA A 108 15.05 -0.86 3.41
CA ALA A 108 15.84 0.33 3.16
C ALA A 108 15.75 0.68 1.67
N GLY A 109 14.75 1.49 1.32
CA GLY A 109 14.37 1.78 -0.07
C GLY A 109 15.34 2.71 -0.80
N ILE A 110 15.60 2.39 -2.06
CA ILE A 110 16.57 3.06 -2.95
C ILE A 110 15.86 3.78 -4.08
N SER A 111 14.94 3.10 -4.77
CA SER A 111 14.13 3.64 -5.86
C SER A 111 12.71 3.12 -5.78
N ALA A 112 11.79 3.86 -6.39
CA ALA A 112 10.40 3.52 -6.54
C ALA A 112 10.03 3.76 -8.01
N GLU A 113 9.34 2.79 -8.59
CA GLU A 113 8.79 2.87 -9.94
C GLU A 113 7.30 2.52 -9.87
N GLU A 114 6.51 3.13 -10.72
CA GLU A 114 5.10 2.76 -10.85
C GLU A 114 5.00 1.29 -11.31
N ALA A 115 4.12 0.53 -10.66
CA ALA A 115 3.86 -0.86 -11.00
C ALA A 115 2.37 -1.02 -11.28
N GLU A 116 2.01 -1.55 -12.46
CA GLU A 116 0.63 -1.92 -12.74
C GLU A 116 0.33 -3.25 -12.03
N ILE A 117 -0.31 -3.18 -10.87
CA ILE A 117 -0.75 -4.35 -10.12
C ILE A 117 -2.19 -4.64 -10.51
N ASP A 118 -2.45 -5.84 -11.04
CA ASP A 118 -3.81 -6.32 -11.32
C ASP A 118 -4.55 -6.53 -9.99
N TYR A 119 -5.37 -5.56 -9.61
CA TYR A 119 -6.17 -5.55 -8.40
C TYR A 119 -7.64 -5.36 -8.76
N GLU A 120 -8.42 -6.44 -8.61
CA GLU A 120 -9.87 -6.38 -8.73
C GLU A 120 -10.45 -5.83 -7.42
N ASP A 121 -10.94 -4.59 -7.44
CA ASP A 121 -11.64 -4.03 -6.30
C ASP A 121 -12.98 -4.76 -6.11
N PRO A 122 -13.17 -5.52 -5.01
CA PRO A 122 -14.38 -6.28 -4.79
C PRO A 122 -15.62 -5.41 -4.55
N PHE A 123 -15.44 -4.09 -4.39
CA PHE A 123 -16.52 -3.11 -4.22
C PHE A 123 -16.86 -2.35 -5.51
N ILE A 124 -16.08 -2.50 -6.59
CA ILE A 124 -16.35 -1.87 -7.90
C ILE A 124 -17.54 -2.52 -8.65
N GLU A 125 -18.15 -3.59 -8.12
CA GLU A 125 -19.34 -4.21 -8.75
C GLU A 125 -20.72 -3.65 -8.32
N PHE A 126 -20.84 -2.54 -7.59
CA PHE A 126 -22.18 -2.12 -7.09
C PHE A 126 -22.72 -0.73 -7.45
N ASP A 127 -21.99 0.22 -8.03
CA ASP A 127 -22.60 1.54 -8.34
C ASP A 127 -22.22 2.20 -9.69
N GLU A 128 -21.50 1.52 -10.58
CA GLU A 128 -21.45 1.97 -11.98
C GLU A 128 -22.68 1.44 -12.74
N TYR A 129 -23.47 2.36 -13.30
CA TYR A 129 -24.70 2.17 -14.12
C TYR A 129 -26.08 2.29 -13.46
N LYS A 130 -26.25 3.21 -12.49
CA LYS A 130 -27.50 4.00 -12.43
C LYS A 130 -27.24 5.48 -12.10
N LEU A 131 -26.45 6.14 -12.94
CA LEU A 131 -26.69 7.57 -13.16
C LEU A 131 -27.84 7.67 -14.16
N ASP A 132 -29.04 7.85 -13.63
CA ASP A 132 -30.21 8.26 -14.36
C ASP A 132 -29.95 9.68 -14.90
N GLU A 133 -29.92 9.87 -16.23
CA GLU A 133 -29.77 11.19 -16.86
C GLU A 133 -30.87 12.21 -16.46
N SER A 134 -31.96 11.76 -15.84
CA SER A 134 -33.03 12.61 -15.31
C SER A 134 -32.72 13.28 -13.97
N ASP A 135 -31.66 12.87 -13.26
CA ASP A 135 -31.20 13.54 -12.04
C ASP A 135 -30.35 14.80 -12.31
N LEU A 136 -29.98 15.06 -13.58
CA LEU A 136 -29.17 16.21 -13.99
C LEU A 136 -29.97 17.45 -14.45
N GLU A 137 -31.30 17.39 -14.55
CA GLU A 137 -32.14 18.56 -14.90
C GLU A 137 -32.91 19.15 -13.70
N GLY A 138 -32.42 18.95 -12.47
CA GLY A 138 -33.23 19.17 -11.27
C GLY A 138 -32.67 20.00 -10.13
N SER A 139 -31.58 20.78 -10.24
CA SER A 139 -31.20 21.71 -9.15
C SER A 139 -30.12 22.74 -9.50
N PHE A 140 -30.17 23.37 -10.68
CA PHE A 140 -29.31 24.52 -10.97
C PHE A 140 -30.07 25.62 -11.70
N LEU A 141 -30.94 26.32 -10.98
CA LEU A 141 -31.38 27.71 -11.21
C LEU A 141 -32.42 28.03 -10.13
N GLU A 142 -32.33 29.23 -9.54
CA GLU A 142 -33.15 29.79 -8.45
C GLU A 142 -32.63 29.61 -7.02
N ASP A 143 -31.43 30.14 -6.72
CA ASP A 143 -31.22 30.78 -5.41
C ASP A 143 -30.01 31.74 -5.41
N SER A 144 -29.99 32.70 -6.33
CA SER A 144 -29.18 33.92 -6.17
C SER A 144 -29.55 34.97 -7.22
N PHE A 145 -30.73 35.58 -7.13
CA PHE A 145 -31.00 36.94 -7.62
C PHE A 145 -32.38 37.38 -7.12
N SER A 146 -32.42 38.08 -5.97
CA SER A 146 -33.26 39.26 -5.75
C SER A 146 -33.10 39.77 -4.31
N GLU A 147 -32.03 40.49 -4.03
CA GLU A 147 -32.20 41.70 -3.22
C GLU A 147 -32.73 42.79 -4.17
N LEU A 148 -34.02 43.13 -4.01
CA LEU A 148 -34.62 44.45 -4.20
C LEU A 148 -36.08 44.44 -3.74
#